data_AF-A0A9P0J2B8-F1
#
_entry.id   AF-A0A9P0J2B8-F1
#
_cell.length_a   1.000
_cell.length_b   1.000
_cell.length_c   1.000
_cell.angle_alpha   90.00
_cell.angle_beta   90.00
_cell.angle_gamma   90.00
#
_symmetry.space_group_name_H-M   'P 1'
#
loop_
_entity.id
_entity.type
_entity.pdbx_description
1 polymer ?
#
loop_
_entity_poly.entity_id
_entity_poly.type
_entity_poly.pdbx_seq_one_letter_code
_entity_poly.pdbx_strand_id
1 'polypeptide(L)'
;MEKSLNIEGEEEEEEKEKLGTFEDPSQSLPDKSNLKGDWLNFFLLILLYTIQGLPLGLAIALPIIFQSKKMVTYKEQAFFSLVAWPYSVKILWAPIIDSLYIQWIGRRKSWLISVQYLMGAFLYYTATNIDEWLPESEIPNFKKLVFTFGVISFLAATQDIVVDGWALTMLKKNNVGHASTCNGTGVALGVLIGTICPVLLTSADFCNKYLRTTDSREGIITIKGFLYFWSITIILITTLIGIFKREKDNRLEEGHVKINVLQSYQLLWKIFKLPNVRVLAIALLTMKIGFSATDSVSNLKLIDAGISKDDIMIITISMYIVKMIVPLIVSKYTSSTKPMSAYMKLMPIRLLWSIPYVVLIYYTPILIKSNGVLNVPTYYYLILVFICIVHEILAFTMYLFTLGFFSRICDKRFGGTYMTMLSTIASFGWVLSNTLALRMIDVLSFSKCSNNDSNNCSTIQLKNVRNKIGIKIIRG
;
A
#
# COMPACT_ATOMS: atom_id res chain seq x y z
N MET A 1 66.12 36.48 -24.93
CA MET A 1 64.69 36.12 -24.85
C MET A 1 64.52 34.61 -24.66
N GLU A 2 65.48 33.95 -23.98
CA GLU A 2 65.56 32.47 -23.86
C GLU A 2 65.87 32.05 -22.40
N LYS A 3 65.78 32.99 -21.45
CA LYS A 3 66.00 32.77 -20.02
C LYS A 3 64.75 32.98 -19.15
N SER A 4 63.62 33.35 -19.76
CA SER A 4 62.33 33.52 -19.09
C SER A 4 61.34 32.38 -19.36
N LEU A 5 61.74 31.37 -20.15
CA LEU A 5 60.91 30.20 -20.49
C LEU A 5 61.30 28.92 -19.72
N ASN A 6 62.43 28.92 -19.01
CA ASN A 6 62.86 27.78 -18.20
C ASN A 6 62.49 27.91 -16.71
N ILE A 7 62.01 29.07 -16.25
CA ILE A 7 61.62 29.27 -14.85
C ILE A 7 60.14 28.86 -14.64
N GLU A 8 59.29 29.00 -15.66
CA GLU A 8 57.90 28.50 -15.61
C GLU A 8 57.82 26.96 -15.68
N GLY A 9 58.86 26.29 -16.20
CA GLY A 9 58.91 24.82 -16.28
C GLY A 9 59.33 24.14 -14.96
N GLU A 10 60.22 24.76 -14.18
CA GLU A 10 60.69 24.21 -12.90
C GLU A 10 59.70 24.49 -11.73
N GLU A 11 58.96 25.61 -11.76
CA GLU A 11 57.88 25.85 -10.78
C GLU A 11 56.66 24.93 -11.00
N GLU A 12 56.38 24.49 -12.25
CA GLU A 12 55.33 23.50 -12.53
C GLU A 12 55.71 22.06 -12.15
N GLU A 13 57.00 21.72 -12.02
CA GLU A 13 57.45 20.40 -11.56
C GLU A 13 57.53 20.31 -10.04
N GLU A 14 57.91 21.38 -9.33
CA GLU A 14 57.88 21.40 -7.86
C GLU A 14 56.45 21.47 -7.27
N GLU A 15 55.46 22.03 -7.99
CA GLU A 15 54.04 21.96 -7.58
C GLU A 15 53.42 20.57 -7.85
N LYS A 16 53.99 19.78 -8.79
CA LYS A 16 53.55 18.41 -9.08
C LYS A 16 54.12 17.36 -8.12
N GLU A 17 55.27 17.59 -7.50
CA GLU A 17 55.86 16.66 -6.51
C GLU A 17 55.40 16.87 -5.06
N LYS A 18 54.78 18.02 -4.73
CA LYS A 18 54.12 18.22 -3.41
C LYS A 18 52.64 17.83 -3.39
N LEU A 19 52.10 17.31 -4.48
CA LEU A 19 50.79 16.66 -4.51
C LEU A 19 50.92 15.14 -4.26
N GLY A 20 51.57 14.80 -3.15
CA GLY A 20 51.56 13.45 -2.62
C GLY A 20 50.11 13.01 -2.34
N THR A 21 49.67 11.98 -3.06
CA THR A 21 48.60 11.05 -2.66
C THR A 21 47.34 11.70 -2.08
N PHE A 22 46.63 12.49 -2.88
CA PHE A 22 45.18 12.54 -2.71
C PHE A 22 44.61 11.30 -3.43
N GLU A 23 44.41 10.22 -2.67
CA GLU A 23 43.50 9.16 -3.07
C GLU A 23 42.15 9.80 -3.36
N ASP A 24 41.84 9.91 -4.65
CA ASP A 24 40.55 10.34 -5.15
C ASP A 24 39.49 9.33 -4.67
N PRO A 25 38.56 9.65 -3.75
CA PRO A 25 37.57 8.69 -3.26
C PRO A 25 36.50 8.33 -4.32
N SER A 26 36.68 8.84 -5.55
CA SER A 26 35.68 8.94 -6.62
C SER A 26 35.66 7.77 -7.61
N GLN A 27 36.34 6.65 -7.37
CA GLN A 27 36.24 5.47 -8.24
C GLN A 27 36.04 4.14 -7.49
N SER A 28 35.27 4.16 -6.40
CA SER A 28 34.61 2.92 -5.99
C SER A 28 33.43 2.67 -6.95
N LEU A 29 33.53 1.61 -7.77
CA LEU A 29 32.36 0.97 -8.40
C LEU A 29 31.24 0.93 -7.34
N PRO A 30 29.99 1.31 -7.65
CA PRO A 30 28.92 1.29 -6.66
C PRO A 30 28.87 -0.11 -6.06
N ASP A 31 29.29 -0.20 -4.79
CA ASP A 31 29.47 -1.45 -4.10
C ASP A 31 28.19 -2.27 -4.24
N LYS A 32 28.30 -3.47 -4.82
CA LYS A 32 27.13 -4.32 -5.09
C LYS A 32 26.32 -4.45 -3.80
N SER A 33 25.00 -4.21 -3.87
CA SER A 33 24.10 -4.35 -2.73
C SER A 33 24.31 -5.72 -2.09
N ASN A 34 24.85 -5.74 -0.88
CA ASN A 34 25.14 -6.95 -0.13
C ASN A 34 24.43 -6.85 1.22
N LEU A 35 23.49 -7.76 1.46
CA LEU A 35 22.70 -7.83 2.69
C LEU A 35 23.52 -8.39 3.88
N LYS A 36 24.77 -8.82 3.67
CA LYS A 36 25.66 -9.25 4.76
C LYS A 36 25.80 -8.14 5.81
N GLY A 37 25.36 -8.43 7.04
CA GLY A 37 25.33 -7.52 8.18
C GLY A 37 24.04 -6.71 8.36
N ASP A 38 23.13 -6.69 7.39
CA ASP A 38 21.85 -5.96 7.46
C ASP A 38 20.62 -6.87 7.63
N TRP A 39 20.79 -8.20 7.61
CA TRP A 39 19.69 -9.17 7.71
C TRP A 39 18.76 -8.93 8.90
N LEU A 40 19.31 -8.63 10.09
CA LEU A 40 18.48 -8.35 11.27
C LEU A 40 17.61 -7.10 11.08
N ASN A 41 18.17 -6.05 10.49
CA ASN A 41 17.42 -4.82 10.19
C ASN A 41 16.38 -5.05 9.11
N PHE A 42 16.71 -5.86 8.11
CA PHE A 42 15.79 -6.26 7.04
C PHE A 42 14.57 -7.03 7.59
N PHE A 43 14.80 -8.06 8.41
CA PHE A 43 13.70 -8.81 9.05
C PHE A 43 12.91 -7.96 10.04
N LEU A 44 13.59 -7.09 10.80
CA LEU A 44 12.92 -6.16 11.72
C LEU A 44 11.99 -5.20 10.96
N LEU A 45 12.43 -4.67 9.81
CA LEU A 45 11.59 -3.81 8.97
C LEU A 45 10.38 -4.58 8.42
N ILE A 46 10.57 -5.80 7.92
CA ILE A 46 9.45 -6.65 7.48
C ILE A 46 8.44 -6.83 8.63
N LEU A 47 8.91 -7.16 9.84
CA LEU A 47 8.04 -7.31 11.01
C LEU A 47 7.26 -6.03 11.33
N LEU A 48 7.92 -4.87 11.29
CA LEU A 48 7.29 -3.57 11.54
C LEU A 48 6.24 -3.22 10.49
N TYR A 49 6.51 -3.52 9.21
CA TYR A 49 5.56 -3.34 8.13
C TYR A 49 4.40 -4.35 8.20
N THR A 50 4.63 -5.57 8.71
CA THR A 50 3.56 -6.54 8.99
C THR A 50 2.61 -6.03 10.07
N ILE A 51 3.14 -5.47 11.17
CA ILE A 51 2.33 -4.83 12.22
C ILE A 51 1.52 -3.68 11.65
N GLN A 52 2.09 -2.89 10.73
CA GLN A 52 1.39 -1.80 10.06
C GLN A 52 0.28 -2.30 9.11
N GLY A 53 0.53 -3.40 8.39
CA GLY A 53 -0.45 -3.98 7.45
C GLY A 53 -1.66 -4.61 8.15
N LEU A 54 -1.52 -5.03 9.41
CA LEU A 54 -2.58 -5.70 10.17
C LEU A 54 -3.82 -4.80 10.39
N PRO A 55 -3.72 -3.57 10.93
CA PRO A 55 -4.85 -2.63 11.00
C PRO A 55 -5.50 -2.36 9.64
N LEU A 56 -4.69 -2.25 8.58
CA LEU A 56 -5.18 -2.03 7.23
C LEU A 56 -6.00 -3.23 6.73
N GLY A 57 -5.54 -4.46 6.99
CA GLY A 57 -6.29 -5.68 6.68
C GLY A 57 -7.58 -5.81 7.49
N LEU A 58 -7.55 -5.47 8.79
CA LEU A 58 -8.73 -5.45 9.65
C LEU A 58 -9.80 -4.47 9.14
N ALA A 59 -9.38 -3.28 8.68
CA ALA A 59 -10.29 -2.31 8.07
C ALA A 59 -10.96 -2.81 6.79
N ILE A 60 -10.34 -3.76 6.08
CA ILE A 60 -10.92 -4.42 4.90
C ILE A 60 -11.82 -5.60 5.31
N ALA A 61 -11.41 -6.40 6.30
CA ALA A 61 -12.18 -7.56 6.78
C ALA A 61 -13.51 -7.18 7.43
N LEU A 62 -13.53 -6.14 8.27
CA LEU A 62 -14.71 -5.81 9.08
C LEU A 62 -15.96 -5.50 8.25
N PRO A 63 -15.90 -4.67 7.19
CA PRO A 63 -17.03 -4.49 6.28
C PRO A 63 -17.54 -5.78 5.63
N ILE A 64 -16.63 -6.72 5.29
CA ILE A 64 -17.00 -8.02 4.71
C ILE A 64 -17.77 -8.85 5.74
N ILE A 65 -17.30 -8.86 6.98
CA ILE A 65 -17.95 -9.53 8.12
C ILE A 65 -19.30 -8.88 8.44
N PHE A 66 -19.42 -7.56 8.35
CA PHE A 66 -20.70 -6.87 8.60
C PHE A 66 -21.75 -7.22 7.54
N GLN A 67 -21.33 -7.42 6.29
CA GLN A 67 -22.25 -7.84 5.22
C GLN A 67 -22.83 -9.24 5.45
N SER A 68 -22.07 -10.17 6.04
CA SER A 68 -22.58 -11.51 6.32
C SER A 68 -23.61 -11.53 7.45
N LYS A 69 -23.55 -10.58 8.40
CA LYS A 69 -24.47 -10.51 9.56
C LYS A 69 -25.85 -9.92 9.27
N LYS A 70 -26.20 -9.59 8.02
CA LYS A 70 -27.52 -9.10 7.52
C LYS A 70 -28.14 -7.84 8.18
N MET A 71 -27.67 -7.39 9.34
CA MET A 71 -28.26 -6.27 10.11
C MET A 71 -27.57 -4.91 9.89
N VAL A 72 -26.54 -4.83 9.06
CA VAL A 72 -25.77 -3.58 8.85
C VAL A 72 -26.21 -2.85 7.59
N THR A 73 -26.51 -1.56 7.73
CA THR A 73 -26.96 -0.73 6.60
C THR A 73 -25.77 -0.26 5.77
N TYR A 74 -25.93 -0.13 4.43
CA TYR A 74 -24.91 0.44 3.55
C TYR A 74 -24.41 1.83 3.99
N LYS A 75 -25.29 2.63 4.60
CA LYS A 75 -24.95 3.94 5.18
C LYS A 75 -23.91 3.83 6.30
N GLU A 76 -24.04 2.81 7.15
CA GLU A 76 -23.09 2.54 8.23
C GLU A 76 -21.77 2.06 7.64
N GLN A 77 -21.81 1.13 6.69
CA GLN A 77 -20.60 0.68 6.00
C GLN A 77 -19.84 1.84 5.33
N ALA A 78 -20.55 2.78 4.70
CA ALA A 78 -19.95 3.99 4.16
C ALA A 78 -19.31 4.86 5.25
N PHE A 79 -19.96 5.00 6.41
CA PHE A 79 -19.39 5.71 7.56
C PHE A 79 -18.12 5.04 8.10
N PHE A 80 -18.03 3.71 8.10
CA PHE A 80 -16.81 3.00 8.50
C PHE A 80 -15.65 3.17 7.51
N SER A 81 -15.92 3.42 6.24
CA SER A 81 -14.84 3.69 5.26
C SER A 81 -13.99 4.92 5.63
N LEU A 82 -14.51 5.83 6.46
CA LEU A 82 -13.75 6.98 7.01
C LEU A 82 -12.56 6.55 7.86
N VAL A 83 -12.55 5.31 8.39
CA VAL A 83 -11.42 4.75 9.13
C VAL A 83 -10.13 4.73 8.29
N ALA A 84 -10.22 4.68 6.96
CA ALA A 84 -9.05 4.67 6.07
C ALA A 84 -8.48 6.07 5.77
N TRP A 85 -9.21 7.16 6.05
CA TRP A 85 -8.79 8.53 5.73
C TRP A 85 -7.42 8.96 6.29
N PRO A 86 -7.02 8.57 7.53
CA PRO A 86 -5.74 8.96 8.08
C PRO A 86 -4.55 8.65 7.15
N TYR A 87 -4.59 7.55 6.40
CA TYR A 87 -3.54 7.20 5.43
C TYR A 87 -3.40 8.19 4.28
N SER A 88 -4.46 8.93 3.94
CA SER A 88 -4.45 9.94 2.88
C SER A 88 -3.99 11.32 3.38
N VAL A 89 -4.26 11.65 4.65
CA VAL A 89 -3.97 12.99 5.22
C VAL A 89 -2.72 13.03 6.10
N LYS A 90 -2.01 11.91 6.27
CA LYS A 90 -0.82 11.78 7.13
C LYS A 90 0.32 12.77 6.89
N ILE A 91 0.39 13.36 5.69
CA ILE A 91 1.32 14.47 5.39
C ILE A 91 1.14 15.66 6.34
N LEU A 92 -0.09 15.86 6.87
CA LEU A 92 -0.40 16.98 7.74
C LEU A 92 0.34 16.92 9.07
N TRP A 93 0.58 15.74 9.65
CA TRP A 93 1.29 15.62 10.93
C TRP A 93 2.70 15.03 10.80
N ALA A 94 3.12 14.56 9.62
CA ALA A 94 4.47 14.04 9.41
C ALA A 94 5.60 14.99 9.89
N PRO A 95 5.53 16.32 9.65
CA PRO A 95 6.54 17.26 10.17
C PRO A 95 6.59 17.35 11.70
N ILE A 96 5.46 17.12 12.36
CA ILE A 96 5.34 17.11 13.83
C ILE A 96 6.11 15.91 14.40
N ILE A 97 5.91 14.73 13.79
CA ILE A 97 6.60 13.49 14.16
C ILE A 97 8.11 13.62 13.98
N ASP A 98 8.57 14.32 12.95
CA ASP A 98 10.00 14.54 12.71
C ASP A 98 10.66 15.54 13.66
N SER A 99 9.88 16.46 14.27
CA SER A 99 10.40 17.55 15.11
C SER A 99 10.27 17.31 16.61
N LEU A 100 9.15 16.75 17.06
CA LEU A 100 8.93 16.40 18.46
C LEU A 100 9.48 15.00 18.70
N TYR A 101 10.43 14.78 19.60
CA TYR A 101 10.85 13.43 19.98
C TYR A 101 11.65 13.45 21.28
N ILE A 102 11.71 12.29 21.94
CA ILE A 102 12.52 12.10 23.14
C ILE A 102 13.96 11.82 22.71
N GLN A 103 14.85 12.77 22.95
CA GLN A 103 16.22 12.72 22.44
C GLN A 103 17.03 11.52 22.94
N TRP A 104 16.89 11.13 24.21
CA TRP A 104 17.64 10.01 24.79
C TRP A 104 17.23 8.63 24.25
N ILE A 105 15.97 8.47 23.82
CA ILE A 105 15.46 7.21 23.26
C ILE A 105 15.78 7.11 21.76
N GLY A 106 15.93 8.25 21.09
CA GLY A 106 16.05 8.35 19.64
C GLY A 106 14.77 8.86 18.99
N ARG A 107 14.93 9.47 17.82
CA ARG A 107 13.84 10.17 17.12
C ARG A 107 12.76 9.20 16.63
N ARG A 108 13.14 8.11 15.97
CA ARG A 108 12.20 7.16 15.38
C ARG A 108 11.66 6.20 16.43
N LYS A 109 12.53 5.73 17.32
CA LYS A 109 12.20 4.78 18.37
C LYS A 109 11.18 5.33 19.37
N SER A 110 11.31 6.60 19.79
CA SER A 110 10.38 7.20 20.77
C SER A 110 8.94 7.24 20.26
N TRP A 111 8.72 7.63 19.00
CA TRP A 111 7.39 7.59 18.39
C TRP A 111 6.90 6.18 18.12
N LEU A 112 7.76 5.31 17.59
CA LEU A 112 7.37 3.95 17.26
C LEU A 112 6.81 3.22 18.48
N ILE A 113 7.53 3.31 19.61
CA ILE A 113 7.14 2.67 20.86
C ILE A 113 5.81 3.23 21.36
N SER A 114 5.68 4.56 21.39
CA SER A 114 4.47 5.22 21.88
C SER A 114 3.24 4.85 21.06
N VAL A 115 3.36 4.90 19.73
CA VAL A 115 2.26 4.62 18.81
C VAL A 115 1.87 3.14 18.84
N GLN A 116 2.83 2.21 18.88
CA GLN A 116 2.51 0.79 18.93
C GLN A 116 1.90 0.34 20.26
N TYR A 117 2.35 0.89 21.40
CA TYR A 117 1.71 0.59 22.69
C TYR A 117 0.28 1.12 22.73
N LEU A 118 0.05 2.36 22.27
CA LEU A 118 -1.31 2.89 22.16
C LEU A 118 -2.17 2.04 21.22
N MET A 119 -1.63 1.64 20.07
CA MET A 119 -2.34 0.79 19.11
C MET A 119 -2.71 -0.56 19.73
N GLY A 120 -1.77 -1.21 20.43
CA GLY A 120 -2.01 -2.44 21.18
C GLY A 120 -3.07 -2.26 22.28
N ALA A 121 -3.02 -1.16 23.04
CA ALA A 121 -4.01 -0.85 24.08
C ALA A 121 -5.42 -0.62 23.49
N PHE A 122 -5.54 0.11 22.38
CA PHE A 122 -6.83 0.31 21.70
C PHE A 122 -7.34 -0.98 21.06
N LEU A 123 -6.47 -1.85 20.54
CA LEU A 123 -6.85 -3.19 20.07
C LEU A 123 -7.36 -4.05 21.21
N TYR A 124 -6.69 -4.03 22.36
CA TYR A 124 -7.12 -4.73 23.57
C TYR A 124 -8.50 -4.23 24.05
N TYR A 125 -8.66 -2.90 24.14
CA TYR A 125 -9.94 -2.26 24.48
C TYR A 125 -11.06 -2.62 23.50
N THR A 126 -10.75 -2.69 22.20
CA THR A 126 -11.71 -3.13 21.19
C THR A 126 -12.07 -4.59 21.42
N ALA A 127 -11.08 -5.46 21.66
CA ALA A 127 -11.31 -6.89 21.89
C ALA A 127 -12.22 -7.17 23.09
N THR A 128 -12.09 -6.42 24.18
CA THR A 128 -12.94 -6.61 25.37
C THR A 128 -14.39 -6.19 25.16
N ASN A 129 -14.64 -5.22 24.27
CA ASN A 129 -15.96 -4.63 24.05
C ASN A 129 -16.62 -5.05 22.72
N ILE A 130 -15.93 -5.83 21.88
CA ILE A 130 -16.43 -6.16 20.53
C ILE A 130 -17.72 -6.97 20.56
N ASP A 131 -17.91 -7.82 21.58
CA ASP A 131 -19.12 -8.64 21.71
C ASP A 131 -20.35 -7.76 22.02
N GLU A 132 -20.18 -6.67 22.78
CA GLU A 132 -21.21 -5.67 23.06
C GLU A 132 -21.49 -4.78 21.82
N TRP A 133 -20.44 -4.45 21.06
CA TRP A 133 -20.59 -3.53 19.93
C TRP A 133 -21.05 -4.24 18.64
N LEU A 134 -20.81 -5.54 18.53
CA LEU A 134 -21.23 -6.38 17.41
C LEU A 134 -22.00 -7.63 17.89
N PRO A 135 -23.13 -7.45 18.61
CA PRO A 135 -23.94 -8.56 19.09
C PRO A 135 -24.56 -9.33 17.91
N GLU A 136 -24.88 -10.61 18.11
CA GLU A 136 -25.43 -11.45 17.05
C GLU A 136 -26.92 -11.18 16.77
N SER A 137 -27.65 -10.66 17.76
CA SER A 137 -29.12 -10.53 17.71
C SER A 137 -29.63 -9.09 17.86
N GLU A 138 -28.74 -8.10 18.03
CA GLU A 138 -29.11 -6.70 18.29
C GLU A 138 -28.43 -5.72 17.32
N ILE A 139 -28.90 -4.47 17.31
CA ILE A 139 -28.34 -3.42 16.46
C ILE A 139 -26.93 -3.06 16.96
N PRO A 140 -25.88 -3.20 16.12
CA PRO A 140 -24.52 -2.94 16.55
C PRO A 140 -24.26 -1.46 16.88
N ASN A 141 -23.45 -1.21 17.91
CA ASN A 141 -23.05 0.16 18.27
C ASN A 141 -21.93 0.67 17.35
N PHE A 142 -22.33 1.03 16.13
CA PHE A 142 -21.41 1.33 15.04
C PHE A 142 -20.53 2.57 15.31
N LYS A 143 -21.01 3.53 16.09
CA LYS A 143 -20.26 4.77 16.39
C LYS A 143 -19.00 4.47 17.21
N LYS A 144 -19.11 3.65 18.27
CA LYS A 144 -17.96 3.25 19.11
C LYS A 144 -16.93 2.48 18.29
N LEU A 145 -17.40 1.60 17.41
CA LEU A 145 -16.56 0.81 16.52
C LEU A 145 -15.76 1.69 15.55
N VAL A 146 -16.44 2.59 14.82
CA VAL A 146 -15.80 3.52 13.89
C VAL A 146 -14.80 4.43 14.59
N PHE A 147 -15.14 4.95 15.77
CA PHE A 147 -14.23 5.78 16.55
C PHE A 147 -12.96 5.01 16.93
N THR A 148 -13.10 3.82 17.51
CA THR A 148 -11.96 3.05 18.02
C THR A 148 -11.06 2.56 16.88
N PHE A 149 -11.63 2.04 15.79
CA PHE A 149 -10.87 1.68 14.60
C PHE A 149 -10.27 2.90 13.89
N GLY A 150 -10.94 4.06 13.93
CA GLY A 150 -10.40 5.32 13.43
C GLY A 150 -9.13 5.74 14.18
N VAL A 151 -9.12 5.60 15.51
CA VAL A 151 -7.93 5.84 16.34
C VAL A 151 -6.83 4.84 16.01
N ILE A 152 -7.15 3.55 15.90
CA ILE A 152 -6.18 2.51 15.51
C ILE A 152 -5.56 2.83 14.14
N SER A 153 -6.36 3.23 13.15
CA SER A 153 -5.87 3.61 11.82
C SER A 153 -5.04 4.89 11.82
N PHE A 154 -5.39 5.87 12.66
CA PHE A 154 -4.58 7.08 12.84
C PHE A 154 -3.20 6.75 13.44
N LEU A 155 -3.17 5.86 14.44
CA LEU A 155 -1.92 5.36 15.02
C LEU A 155 -1.12 4.56 13.99
N ALA A 156 -1.75 3.66 13.24
CA ALA A 156 -1.10 2.89 12.18
C ALA A 156 -0.53 3.78 11.05
N ALA A 157 -1.24 4.84 10.66
CA ALA A 157 -0.75 5.84 9.72
C ALA A 157 0.43 6.65 10.28
N THR A 158 0.46 6.90 11.60
CA THR A 158 1.61 7.53 12.26
C THR A 158 2.81 6.59 12.32
N GLN A 159 2.59 5.31 12.60
CA GLN A 159 3.64 4.29 12.56
C GLN A 159 4.26 4.20 11.16
N ASP A 160 3.45 4.25 10.10
CA ASP A 160 3.93 4.24 8.72
C ASP A 160 4.96 5.38 8.45
N ILE A 161 4.67 6.62 8.84
CA ILE A 161 5.59 7.76 8.73
C ILE A 161 6.93 7.46 9.43
N VAL A 162 6.85 6.88 10.62
CA VAL A 162 8.01 6.58 11.46
C VAL A 162 8.85 5.45 10.85
N VAL A 163 8.22 4.36 10.42
CA VAL A 163 8.89 3.17 9.87
C VAL A 163 9.51 3.49 8.51
N ASP A 164 8.81 4.22 7.63
CA ASP A 164 9.35 4.68 6.34
C ASP A 164 10.60 5.54 6.56
N GLY A 165 10.54 6.48 7.51
CA GLY A 165 11.70 7.31 7.87
C GLY A 165 12.84 6.51 8.54
N TRP A 166 12.51 5.48 9.32
CA TRP A 166 13.50 4.64 9.98
C TRP A 166 14.20 3.70 9.00
N ALA A 167 13.50 3.21 7.98
CA ALA A 167 14.07 2.34 6.95
C ALA A 167 15.25 2.99 6.21
N LEU A 168 15.20 4.32 5.98
CA LEU A 168 16.28 5.07 5.31
C LEU A 168 17.57 5.16 6.15
N THR A 169 17.45 5.04 7.47
CA THR A 169 18.56 5.18 8.42
C THR A 169 19.03 3.84 8.96
N MET A 170 18.15 2.82 9.00
CA MET A 170 18.45 1.50 9.53
C MET A 170 19.23 0.61 8.55
N LEU A 171 19.00 0.77 7.24
CA LEU A 171 19.73 0.05 6.20
C LEU A 171 21.01 0.79 5.80
N LYS A 172 22.07 0.05 5.43
CA LYS A 172 23.28 0.63 4.84
C LYS A 172 22.94 1.43 3.58
N LYS A 173 23.71 2.47 3.28
CA LYS A 173 23.49 3.37 2.13
C LYS A 173 23.23 2.60 0.81
N ASN A 174 23.99 1.54 0.56
CA ASN A 174 23.87 0.72 -0.66
C ASN A 174 22.61 -0.17 -0.67
N ASN A 175 22.06 -0.45 0.51
CA ASN A 175 20.90 -1.33 0.70
C ASN A 175 19.58 -0.57 0.90
N VAL A 176 19.58 0.77 0.88
CA VAL A 176 18.35 1.58 1.08
C VAL A 176 17.28 1.26 0.02
N GLY A 177 17.66 0.79 -1.17
CA GLY A 177 16.69 0.31 -2.18
C GLY A 177 15.83 -0.86 -1.69
N HIS A 178 16.37 -1.73 -0.82
CA HIS A 178 15.67 -2.86 -0.21
C HIS A 178 14.59 -2.42 0.81
N ALA A 179 14.56 -1.15 1.23
CA ALA A 179 13.48 -0.62 2.08
C ALA A 179 12.11 -0.82 1.44
N SER A 180 12.03 -0.62 0.12
CA SER A 180 10.81 -0.85 -0.66
C SER A 180 10.40 -2.32 -0.69
N THR A 181 11.36 -3.24 -0.76
CA THR A 181 11.12 -4.69 -0.66
C THR A 181 10.57 -5.06 0.72
N CYS A 182 11.13 -4.49 1.79
CA CYS A 182 10.64 -4.70 3.15
C CYS A 182 9.21 -4.20 3.31
N ASN A 183 8.93 -2.98 2.82
CA ASN A 183 7.60 -2.38 2.84
C ASN A 183 6.59 -3.25 2.08
N GLY A 184 6.88 -3.56 0.81
CA GLY A 184 5.99 -4.35 -0.03
C GLY A 184 5.68 -5.73 0.55
N THR A 185 6.70 -6.44 1.05
CA THR A 185 6.52 -7.79 1.63
C THR A 185 5.77 -7.73 2.95
N GLY A 186 6.19 -6.85 3.87
CA GLY A 186 5.62 -6.77 5.22
C GLY A 186 4.18 -6.26 5.20
N VAL A 187 3.88 -5.19 4.46
CA VAL A 187 2.51 -4.68 4.36
C VAL A 187 1.59 -5.72 3.72
N ALA A 188 2.02 -6.40 2.65
CA ALA A 188 1.23 -7.45 2.02
C ALA A 188 0.94 -8.62 2.99
N LEU A 189 1.93 -9.06 3.75
CA LEU A 189 1.78 -10.10 4.77
C LEU A 189 0.83 -9.67 5.90
N GLY A 190 0.98 -8.44 6.39
CA GLY A 190 0.11 -7.88 7.43
C GLY A 190 -1.35 -7.77 6.99
N VAL A 191 -1.59 -7.27 5.77
CA VAL A 191 -2.94 -7.17 5.20
C VAL A 191 -3.55 -8.54 4.97
N LEU A 192 -2.76 -9.51 4.49
CA LEU A 192 -3.19 -10.89 4.30
C LEU A 192 -3.66 -11.48 5.63
N ILE A 193 -2.85 -11.39 6.68
CA ILE A 193 -3.19 -11.88 8.03
C ILE A 193 -4.42 -11.14 8.57
N GLY A 194 -4.44 -9.81 8.48
CA GLY A 194 -5.52 -8.97 9.00
C GLY A 194 -6.84 -9.13 8.27
N THR A 195 -6.82 -9.60 7.01
CA THR A 195 -8.03 -9.81 6.20
C THR A 195 -8.50 -11.26 6.23
N ILE A 196 -7.62 -12.19 5.85
CA ILE A 196 -7.97 -13.60 5.60
C ILE A 196 -8.28 -14.31 6.91
N CYS A 197 -7.45 -14.14 7.94
CA CYS A 197 -7.63 -14.87 9.18
C CYS A 197 -8.97 -14.51 9.84
N PRO A 198 -9.35 -13.23 10.01
CA PRO A 198 -10.66 -12.88 10.56
C PRO A 198 -11.83 -13.30 9.68
N VAL A 199 -11.75 -13.13 8.35
CA VAL A 199 -12.87 -13.45 7.45
C VAL A 199 -13.12 -14.96 7.37
N LEU A 200 -12.08 -15.76 7.16
CA LEU A 200 -12.22 -17.21 6.96
C LEU A 200 -12.37 -17.97 8.29
N LEU A 201 -11.59 -17.62 9.32
CA LEU A 201 -11.59 -18.39 10.58
C LEU A 201 -12.77 -18.04 11.50
N THR A 202 -13.44 -16.90 11.28
CA THR A 202 -14.71 -16.57 11.95
C THR A 202 -15.90 -17.24 11.25
N SER A 203 -15.79 -17.58 9.96
CA SER A 203 -16.88 -18.22 9.22
C SER A 203 -17.01 -19.70 9.60
N ALA A 204 -18.14 -20.05 10.22
CA ALA A 204 -18.44 -21.44 10.60
C ALA A 204 -18.56 -22.35 9.35
N ASP A 205 -19.22 -21.88 8.29
CA ASP A 205 -19.41 -22.64 7.04
C ASP A 205 -18.07 -23.00 6.41
N PHE A 206 -17.13 -22.05 6.37
CA PHE A 206 -15.80 -22.30 5.84
C PHE A 206 -15.01 -23.28 6.71
N CYS A 207 -15.06 -23.08 8.03
CA CYS A 207 -14.34 -23.93 8.98
C CYS A 207 -14.87 -25.37 8.96
N ASN A 208 -16.18 -25.57 8.93
CA ASN A 208 -16.79 -26.89 8.89
C ASN A 208 -16.52 -27.62 7.57
N LYS A 209 -16.50 -26.88 6.45
CA LYS A 209 -16.25 -27.47 5.13
C LYS A 209 -14.79 -27.84 4.86
N TYR A 210 -13.84 -27.03 5.34
CA TYR A 210 -12.42 -27.16 4.95
C TYR A 210 -11.46 -27.48 6.09
N LEU A 211 -11.79 -27.16 7.35
CA LEU A 211 -10.84 -27.21 8.47
C LEU A 211 -11.24 -28.19 9.58
N ARG A 212 -12.53 -28.49 9.75
CA ARG A 212 -13.04 -29.35 10.82
C ARG A 212 -13.57 -30.68 10.29
N THR A 213 -13.49 -31.69 11.14
CA THR A 213 -14.10 -33.01 10.93
C THR A 213 -15.47 -33.12 11.61
N THR A 214 -15.81 -32.19 12.51
CA THR A 214 -17.07 -32.16 13.25
C THR A 214 -17.69 -30.76 13.17
N ASP A 215 -18.96 -30.69 12.81
CA ASP A 215 -19.66 -29.43 12.59
C ASP A 215 -19.91 -28.68 13.89
N SER A 216 -19.62 -27.38 13.90
CA SER A 216 -19.95 -26.47 15.00
C SER A 216 -20.48 -25.15 14.47
N ARG A 217 -21.27 -24.44 15.29
CA ARG A 217 -21.97 -23.20 14.92
C ARG A 217 -21.08 -21.96 14.93
N GLU A 218 -19.91 -22.03 15.54
CA GLU A 218 -18.96 -20.91 15.65
C GLU A 218 -17.71 -21.15 14.80
N GLY A 219 -17.04 -20.08 14.35
CA GLY A 219 -15.71 -20.18 13.72
C GLY A 219 -14.65 -20.80 14.65
N ILE A 220 -13.47 -21.11 14.11
CA ILE A 220 -12.33 -21.59 14.93
C ILE A 220 -11.79 -20.46 15.80
N ILE A 221 -11.81 -19.23 15.28
CA ILE A 221 -11.34 -18.04 15.98
C ILE A 221 -12.46 -17.01 16.00
N THR A 222 -12.74 -16.45 17.17
CA THR A 222 -13.64 -15.30 17.32
C THR A 222 -12.90 -14.00 17.00
N ILE A 223 -13.61 -12.99 16.51
CA ILE A 223 -13.03 -11.65 16.26
C ILE A 223 -12.36 -11.10 17.51
N LYS A 224 -13.00 -11.30 18.67
CA LYS A 224 -12.43 -11.01 19.99
C LYS A 224 -11.09 -11.70 20.23
N GLY A 225 -11.02 -13.01 20.02
CA GLY A 225 -9.80 -13.78 20.18
C GLY A 225 -8.68 -13.29 19.25
N PHE A 226 -9.01 -12.98 18.00
CA PHE A 226 -8.04 -12.43 17.04
C PHE A 226 -7.48 -11.07 17.47
N LEU A 227 -8.35 -10.12 17.83
CA LEU A 227 -7.95 -8.80 18.29
C LEU A 227 -7.13 -8.87 19.59
N TYR A 228 -7.55 -9.74 20.52
CA TYR A 228 -6.84 -9.96 21.78
C TYR A 228 -5.42 -10.51 21.56
N PHE A 229 -5.29 -11.56 20.75
CA PHE A 229 -3.98 -12.16 20.42
C PHE A 229 -3.03 -11.12 19.80
N TRP A 230 -3.51 -10.35 18.82
CA TRP A 230 -2.68 -9.35 18.16
C TRP A 230 -2.37 -8.14 19.05
N SER A 231 -3.26 -7.77 19.96
CA SER A 231 -2.99 -6.70 20.94
C SER A 231 -1.78 -7.04 21.82
N ILE A 232 -1.74 -8.25 22.38
CA ILE A 232 -0.63 -8.74 23.20
C ILE A 232 0.63 -8.87 22.35
N THR A 233 0.50 -9.45 21.15
CA THR A 233 1.64 -9.66 20.25
C THR A 233 2.32 -8.34 19.87
N ILE A 234 1.53 -7.30 19.55
CA ILE A 234 2.07 -5.97 19.23
C ILE A 234 2.79 -5.40 20.45
N ILE A 235 2.17 -5.40 21.63
CA ILE A 235 2.77 -4.90 22.88
C ILE A 235 4.08 -5.64 23.20
N LEU A 236 4.11 -6.96 23.04
CA LEU A 236 5.29 -7.79 23.27
C LEU A 236 6.41 -7.45 22.28
N ILE A 237 6.10 -7.35 20.98
CA ILE A 237 7.09 -6.98 19.95
C ILE A 237 7.62 -5.57 20.23
N THR A 238 6.76 -4.61 20.57
CA THR A 238 7.17 -3.25 20.92
C THR A 238 8.10 -3.23 22.13
N THR A 239 7.82 -4.06 23.14
CA THR A 239 8.68 -4.21 24.32
C THR A 239 10.07 -4.75 23.93
N LEU A 240 10.11 -5.79 23.10
CA LEU A 240 11.36 -6.37 22.59
C LEU A 240 12.18 -5.34 21.79
N ILE A 241 11.54 -4.57 20.92
CA ILE A 241 12.20 -3.50 20.15
C ILE A 241 12.71 -2.40 21.08
N GLY A 242 11.92 -2.06 22.10
CA GLY A 242 12.28 -1.12 23.15
C GLY A 242 13.57 -1.49 23.88
N ILE A 243 13.75 -2.78 24.20
CA ILE A 243 14.90 -3.29 24.94
C ILE A 243 16.12 -3.53 24.03
N PHE A 244 15.94 -4.27 22.94
CA PHE A 244 17.06 -4.78 22.13
C PHE A 244 17.56 -3.79 21.08
N LYS A 245 16.67 -3.00 20.46
CA LYS A 245 17.07 -2.10 19.37
C LYS A 245 17.43 -0.74 19.92
N ARG A 246 18.71 -0.38 19.90
CA ARG A 246 19.16 0.98 20.18
C ARG A 246 19.19 1.82 18.91
N GLU A 247 18.70 3.04 18.99
CA GLU A 247 18.88 4.06 17.95
C GLU A 247 20.11 4.89 18.33
N LYS A 248 20.92 5.28 17.33
CA LYS A 248 22.12 6.10 17.58
C LYS A 248 21.69 7.47 18.11
N ASP A 249 22.36 7.98 19.14
CA ASP A 249 22.09 9.32 19.65
C ASP A 249 22.60 10.35 18.64
N ASN A 250 21.64 11.03 18.02
CA ASN A 250 21.89 12.06 17.03
C ASN A 250 22.55 13.32 17.64
N ARG A 251 22.56 13.49 18.97
CA ARG A 251 23.27 14.61 19.63
C ARG A 251 24.78 14.62 19.36
N LEU A 252 25.35 13.46 19.06
CA LEU A 252 26.78 13.28 18.81
C LEU A 252 27.18 13.57 17.36
N GLU A 253 26.23 13.90 16.48
CA GLU A 253 26.51 14.23 15.08
C GLU A 253 26.72 15.74 14.91
N GLU A 254 27.87 16.12 14.33
CA GLU A 254 28.22 17.51 14.05
C GLU A 254 27.14 18.20 13.17
N GLY A 255 26.63 19.34 13.63
CA GLY A 255 25.59 20.11 12.94
C GLY A 255 24.14 19.76 13.30
N HIS A 256 23.90 19.05 14.42
CA HIS A 256 22.54 18.75 14.87
C HIS A 256 21.77 19.98 15.38
N VAL A 257 20.99 20.61 14.49
CA VAL A 257 20.04 21.66 14.87
C VAL A 257 18.71 21.02 15.24
N LYS A 258 18.22 21.28 16.45
CA LYS A 258 16.85 20.91 16.84
C LYS A 258 15.88 21.85 16.12
N ILE A 259 15.11 21.30 15.19
CA ILE A 259 14.20 22.08 14.34
C ILE A 259 12.84 22.15 15.02
N ASN A 260 12.30 23.36 15.12
CA ASN A 260 10.96 23.59 15.64
C ASN A 260 9.90 23.10 14.63
N VAL A 261 8.71 22.76 15.12
CA VAL A 261 7.58 22.29 14.29
C VAL A 261 7.34 23.22 13.09
N LEU A 262 7.27 24.54 13.33
CA LEU A 262 7.07 25.54 12.28
C LEU A 262 8.18 25.51 11.22
N GLN A 263 9.43 25.34 11.65
CA GLN A 263 10.58 25.25 10.74
C GLN A 263 10.53 23.97 9.90
N SER A 264 10.03 22.85 10.46
CA SER A 264 9.82 21.61 9.69
C SER A 264 8.78 21.80 8.58
N TYR A 265 7.67 22.49 8.84
CA TYR A 265 6.70 22.84 7.79
C TYR A 265 7.29 23.80 6.76
N GLN A 266 8.06 24.80 7.19
CA GLN A 266 8.74 25.71 6.26
C GLN A 266 9.73 24.97 5.36
N LEU A 267 10.45 23.98 5.90
CA LEU A 267 11.38 23.15 5.14
C LEU A 267 10.66 22.25 4.14
N LEU A 268 9.56 21.61 4.54
CA LEU A 268 8.69 20.86 3.63
C LEU A 268 8.22 21.74 2.46
N TRP A 269 7.78 22.96 2.76
CA TRP A 269 7.36 23.94 1.75
C TRP A 269 8.51 24.34 0.81
N LYS A 270 9.73 24.51 1.33
CA LYS A 270 10.93 24.77 0.52
C LYS A 270 11.27 23.60 -0.39
N ILE A 271 11.20 22.36 0.09
CA ILE A 271 11.43 21.16 -0.73
C ILE A 271 10.41 21.10 -1.88
N PHE A 272 9.14 21.37 -1.60
CA PHE A 272 8.10 21.41 -2.62
C PHE A 272 8.31 22.51 -3.67
N LYS A 273 9.02 23.59 -3.33
CA LYS A 273 9.38 24.65 -4.28
C LYS A 273 10.53 24.28 -5.23
N LEU A 274 11.29 23.22 -4.94
CA LEU A 274 12.40 22.81 -5.82
C LEU A 274 11.88 22.39 -7.20
N PRO A 275 12.50 22.87 -8.30
CA PRO A 275 12.01 22.62 -9.66
C PRO A 275 11.93 21.12 -9.98
N ASN A 276 12.95 20.35 -9.59
CA ASN A 276 13.00 18.90 -9.82
C ASN A 276 11.89 18.15 -9.05
N VAL A 277 11.56 18.60 -7.84
CA VAL A 277 10.48 18.00 -7.03
C VAL A 277 9.12 18.30 -7.63
N ARG A 278 8.92 19.50 -8.19
CA ARG A 278 7.67 19.84 -8.89
C ARG A 278 7.45 19.00 -10.14
N VAL A 279 8.49 18.82 -10.96
CA VAL A 279 8.42 17.94 -12.14
C VAL A 279 8.10 16.51 -11.72
N LEU A 280 8.76 16.00 -10.67
CA LEU A 280 8.45 14.69 -10.11
C LEU A 280 7.01 14.61 -9.60
N ALA A 281 6.51 15.63 -8.91
CA ALA A 281 5.14 15.66 -8.40
C ALA A 281 4.11 15.60 -9.54
N ILE A 282 4.31 16.36 -10.62
CA ILE A 282 3.45 16.32 -11.82
C ILE A 282 3.51 14.93 -12.46
N ALA A 283 4.70 14.34 -12.57
CA ALA A 283 4.85 12.98 -13.11
C ALA A 283 4.11 11.94 -12.24
N LEU A 284 4.21 12.02 -10.91
CA LEU A 284 3.51 11.13 -9.98
C LEU A 284 1.99 11.25 -10.05
N LEU A 285 1.48 12.48 -10.25
CA LEU A 285 0.05 12.73 -10.40
C LEU A 285 -0.52 12.20 -11.72
N THR A 286 0.29 12.15 -12.79
CA THR A 286 -0.17 11.79 -14.14
C THR A 286 0.13 10.34 -14.53
N MET A 287 1.19 9.73 -13.99
CA MET A 287 1.67 8.40 -14.41
C MET A 287 0.66 7.25 -14.24
N LYS A 288 -0.38 7.41 -13.41
CA LYS A 288 -1.40 6.38 -13.13
C LYS A 288 -2.63 6.47 -14.04
N ILE A 289 -2.80 7.56 -14.78
CA ILE A 289 -3.99 7.80 -15.62
C ILE A 289 -4.20 6.66 -16.62
N GLY A 290 -3.13 6.19 -17.27
CA GLY A 290 -3.18 5.12 -18.28
C GLY A 290 -3.62 3.75 -17.75
N PHE A 291 -3.59 3.53 -16.43
CA PHE A 291 -3.97 2.25 -15.81
C PHE A 291 -5.27 2.32 -15.01
N SER A 292 -5.83 3.52 -14.85
CA SER A 292 -7.02 3.76 -14.00
C SER A 292 -8.24 2.95 -14.44
N ALA A 293 -8.44 2.78 -15.75
CA ALA A 293 -9.52 1.99 -16.31
C ALA A 293 -9.40 0.51 -15.92
N THR A 294 -8.21 -0.08 -16.01
CA THR A 294 -8.00 -1.49 -15.64
C THR A 294 -7.97 -1.70 -14.12
N ASP A 295 -7.47 -0.74 -13.34
CA ASP A 295 -7.35 -0.89 -11.89
C ASP A 295 -8.69 -0.69 -11.14
N SER A 296 -9.57 0.22 -11.60
CA SER A 296 -10.82 0.56 -10.87
C SER A 296 -12.09 -0.05 -11.46
N VAL A 297 -12.18 -0.12 -12.78
CA VAL A 297 -13.44 -0.44 -13.47
C VAL A 297 -13.65 -1.96 -13.59
N SER A 298 -12.54 -2.69 -13.61
CA SER A 298 -12.50 -4.13 -13.84
C SER A 298 -13.29 -4.94 -12.83
N ASN A 299 -12.99 -4.79 -11.54
CA ASN A 299 -13.68 -5.49 -10.46
C ASN A 299 -15.19 -5.20 -10.48
N LEU A 300 -15.59 -3.94 -10.74
CA LEU A 300 -17.00 -3.57 -10.85
C LEU A 300 -17.66 -4.22 -12.07
N LYS A 301 -16.98 -4.28 -13.21
CA LYS A 301 -17.49 -4.91 -14.44
C LYS A 301 -17.59 -6.43 -14.33
N LEU A 302 -16.66 -7.08 -13.62
CA LEU A 302 -16.71 -8.51 -13.35
C LEU A 302 -17.93 -8.87 -12.47
N ILE A 303 -18.21 -8.07 -11.43
CA ILE A 303 -19.42 -8.20 -10.62
C ILE A 303 -20.69 -7.96 -11.45
N ASP A 304 -20.73 -6.86 -12.23
CA ASP A 304 -21.86 -6.54 -13.11
C ASP A 304 -22.10 -7.64 -14.17
N ALA A 305 -21.05 -8.36 -14.60
CA ALA A 305 -21.15 -9.46 -15.56
C ALA A 305 -21.69 -10.76 -14.95
N GLY A 306 -21.82 -10.84 -13.63
CA GLY A 306 -22.41 -11.97 -12.91
C GLY A 306 -21.42 -12.87 -12.17
N ILE A 307 -20.12 -12.52 -12.13
CA ILE A 307 -19.15 -13.24 -11.29
C ILE A 307 -19.50 -13.00 -9.82
N SER A 308 -19.51 -14.07 -9.03
CA SER A 308 -19.87 -13.97 -7.62
C SER A 308 -18.84 -13.12 -6.86
N LYS A 309 -19.30 -12.45 -5.80
CA LYS A 309 -18.40 -11.69 -4.92
C LYS A 309 -17.37 -12.60 -4.24
N ASP A 310 -17.75 -13.85 -3.99
CA ASP A 310 -16.90 -14.86 -3.34
C ASP A 310 -15.74 -15.27 -4.26
N ASP A 311 -15.99 -15.44 -5.56
CA ASP A 311 -14.94 -15.73 -6.56
C ASP A 311 -13.92 -14.58 -6.63
N ILE A 312 -14.38 -13.33 -6.58
CA ILE A 312 -13.49 -12.16 -6.60
C ILE A 312 -12.66 -12.08 -5.32
N MET A 313 -13.24 -12.46 -4.18
CA MET A 313 -12.50 -12.55 -2.92
C MET A 313 -11.40 -13.62 -2.99
N ILE A 314 -11.67 -14.78 -3.59
CA ILE A 314 -10.65 -15.83 -3.81
C ILE A 314 -9.52 -15.33 -4.71
N ILE A 315 -9.86 -14.64 -5.81
CA ILE A 315 -8.87 -14.01 -6.69
C ILE A 315 -8.01 -13.00 -5.91
N THR A 316 -8.65 -12.15 -5.11
CA THR A 316 -7.97 -11.13 -4.28
C THR A 316 -7.03 -11.76 -3.26
N ILE A 317 -7.43 -12.86 -2.62
CA ILE A 317 -6.58 -13.63 -1.69
C ILE A 317 -5.32 -14.14 -2.41
N SER A 318 -5.49 -14.74 -3.58
CA SER A 318 -4.37 -15.22 -4.40
C SER A 318 -3.39 -14.09 -4.77
N MET A 319 -3.92 -12.91 -5.11
CA MET A 319 -3.10 -11.72 -5.38
C MET A 319 -2.22 -11.29 -4.20
N TYR A 320 -2.70 -11.37 -2.96
CA TYR A 320 -1.89 -11.00 -1.79
C TYR A 320 -0.73 -11.97 -1.54
N ILE A 321 -0.91 -13.26 -1.84
CA ILE A 321 0.18 -14.25 -1.79
C ILE A 321 1.26 -13.86 -2.81
N VAL A 322 0.84 -13.50 -4.02
CA VAL A 322 1.77 -13.02 -5.06
C VAL A 322 2.49 -11.75 -4.63
N LYS A 323 1.80 -10.78 -4.01
CA LYS A 323 2.40 -9.54 -3.46
C LYS A 323 3.45 -9.79 -2.39
N MET A 324 3.39 -10.89 -1.66
CA MET A 324 4.44 -11.24 -0.69
C MET A 324 5.72 -11.72 -1.40
N ILE A 325 5.59 -12.43 -2.52
CA ILE A 325 6.73 -13.07 -3.22
C ILE A 325 7.41 -12.10 -4.19
N VAL A 326 6.64 -11.28 -4.91
CA VAL A 326 7.14 -10.36 -5.95
C VAL A 326 8.28 -9.45 -5.46
N PRO A 327 8.19 -8.78 -4.29
CA PRO A 327 9.26 -7.91 -3.82
C PRO A 327 10.59 -8.60 -3.61
N LEU A 328 10.59 -9.89 -3.24
CA LEU A 328 11.80 -10.67 -3.02
C LEU A 328 12.51 -10.96 -4.36
N ILE A 329 11.74 -11.26 -5.41
CA ILE A 329 12.26 -11.50 -6.77
C ILE A 329 12.77 -10.19 -7.38
N VAL A 330 11.98 -9.13 -7.27
CA VAL A 330 12.28 -7.81 -7.86
C VAL A 330 13.35 -7.05 -7.07
N SER A 331 13.63 -7.46 -5.83
CA SER A 331 14.61 -6.87 -4.90
C SER A 331 15.95 -6.48 -5.54
N LYS A 332 16.48 -7.33 -6.43
CA LYS A 332 17.74 -7.08 -7.16
C LYS A 332 17.66 -5.88 -8.10
N TYR A 333 16.51 -5.68 -8.73
CA TYR A 333 16.26 -4.56 -9.64
C TYR A 333 15.92 -3.28 -8.87
N THR A 334 15.17 -3.36 -7.77
CA THR A 334 14.86 -2.19 -6.95
C THR A 334 16.10 -1.63 -6.24
N SER A 335 17.06 -2.49 -5.96
CA SER A 335 18.36 -2.11 -5.39
C SER A 335 19.41 -1.74 -6.44
N SER A 336 19.09 -1.87 -7.73
CA SER A 336 19.94 -1.36 -8.81
C SER A 336 19.97 0.17 -8.84
N THR A 337 21.04 0.79 -9.33
CA THR A 337 21.30 2.25 -9.28
C THR A 337 20.21 3.12 -9.94
N LYS A 338 19.37 2.57 -10.84
CA LYS A 338 18.37 3.32 -11.62
C LYS A 338 16.94 2.71 -11.56
N PRO A 339 16.23 2.78 -10.42
CA PRO A 339 14.87 2.20 -10.29
C PRO A 339 13.85 2.86 -11.23
N MET A 340 13.96 4.18 -11.45
CA MET A 340 13.05 4.89 -12.35
C MET A 340 13.22 4.47 -13.83
N SER A 341 14.42 4.08 -14.25
CA SER A 341 14.63 3.54 -15.60
C SER A 341 13.93 2.19 -15.77
N ALA A 342 13.95 1.34 -14.75
CA ALA A 342 13.20 0.09 -14.75
C ALA A 342 11.68 0.34 -14.79
N TYR A 343 11.18 1.34 -14.05
CA TYR A 343 9.79 1.78 -14.14
C TYR A 343 9.39 2.17 -15.56
N MET A 344 10.20 3.01 -16.23
CA MET A 344 9.91 3.47 -17.59
C MET A 344 9.90 2.34 -18.62
N LYS A 345 10.74 1.30 -18.44
CA LYS A 345 10.72 0.10 -19.29
C LYS A 345 9.49 -0.78 -19.05
N LEU A 346 9.01 -0.84 -17.80
CA LEU A 346 7.86 -1.68 -17.43
C LEU A 346 6.52 -1.03 -17.80
N MET A 347 6.46 0.30 -17.87
CA MET A 347 5.26 1.06 -18.24
C MET A 347 4.63 0.63 -19.57
N PRO A 348 5.34 0.57 -20.72
CA PRO A 348 4.76 0.11 -21.98
C PRO A 348 4.31 -1.36 -21.93
N ILE A 349 5.05 -2.22 -21.21
CA ILE A 349 4.69 -3.64 -21.04
C ILE A 349 3.35 -3.76 -20.32
N ARG A 350 3.14 -3.00 -19.25
CA ARG A 350 1.87 -2.98 -18.52
C ARG A 350 0.72 -2.38 -19.34
N LEU A 351 0.99 -1.35 -20.16
CA LEU A 351 -0.01 -0.78 -21.06
C LEU A 351 -0.45 -1.81 -22.11
N LEU A 352 0.50 -2.55 -22.70
CA LEU A 352 0.19 -3.63 -23.64
C LEU A 352 -0.58 -4.77 -22.96
N TRP A 353 -0.20 -5.16 -21.74
CA TRP A 353 -0.92 -6.18 -20.96
C TRP A 353 -2.34 -5.75 -20.56
N SER A 354 -2.60 -4.44 -20.48
CA SER A 354 -3.95 -3.93 -20.19
C SER A 354 -4.94 -4.23 -21.32
N ILE A 355 -4.48 -4.43 -22.55
CA ILE A 355 -5.34 -4.77 -23.71
C ILE A 355 -6.01 -6.14 -23.55
N PRO A 356 -5.29 -7.28 -23.37
CA PRO A 356 -5.94 -8.57 -23.18
C PRO A 356 -6.82 -8.61 -21.93
N TYR A 357 -6.45 -7.86 -20.88
CA TYR A 357 -7.25 -7.72 -19.67
C TYR A 357 -8.63 -7.10 -19.95
N VAL A 358 -8.67 -5.99 -20.71
CA VAL A 358 -9.93 -5.35 -21.12
C VAL A 358 -10.73 -6.22 -22.09
N VAL A 359 -10.05 -6.88 -23.04
CA VAL A 359 -10.70 -7.78 -24.01
C VAL A 359 -11.40 -8.93 -23.29
N LEU A 360 -10.75 -9.54 -22.29
CA LEU A 360 -11.37 -10.60 -21.48
C LEU A 360 -12.65 -10.10 -20.77
N ILE A 361 -12.57 -8.93 -20.13
CA ILE A 361 -13.72 -8.32 -19.43
C ILE A 361 -14.86 -8.04 -20.41
N TYR A 362 -14.55 -7.59 -21.63
CA TYR A 362 -15.56 -7.34 -22.67
C TYR A 362 -16.29 -8.61 -23.11
N TYR A 363 -15.58 -9.73 -23.29
CA TYR A 363 -16.17 -11.01 -23.69
C TYR A 363 -16.79 -11.82 -22.53
N THR A 364 -16.52 -11.43 -21.29
CA THR A 364 -17.02 -12.10 -20.07
C THR A 364 -18.53 -12.38 -20.08
N PRO A 365 -19.44 -11.40 -20.34
CA PRO A 365 -20.88 -11.67 -20.32
C PRO A 365 -21.34 -12.66 -21.39
N ILE A 366 -20.61 -12.80 -22.50
CA ILE A 366 -20.90 -13.77 -23.57
C ILE A 366 -20.44 -15.17 -23.16
N LEU A 367 -19.29 -15.26 -22.49
CA LEU A 367 -18.68 -16.53 -22.11
C LEU A 367 -19.32 -17.17 -20.87
N ILE A 368 -19.91 -16.37 -19.97
CA ILE A 368 -20.52 -16.85 -18.72
C ILE A 368 -22.01 -17.20 -18.89
N LYS A 369 -22.71 -16.56 -19.83
CA LYS A 369 -24.14 -16.80 -20.08
C LYS A 369 -24.33 -17.83 -21.19
N SER A 370 -24.43 -19.11 -20.81
CA SER A 370 -24.90 -20.16 -21.72
C SER A 370 -26.39 -20.41 -21.47
N ASN A 371 -27.24 -20.20 -22.48
CA ASN A 371 -28.69 -20.43 -22.44
C ASN A 371 -29.47 -19.73 -21.29
N GLY A 372 -29.00 -18.55 -20.86
CA GLY A 372 -29.67 -17.76 -19.81
C GLY A 372 -29.40 -18.23 -18.37
N VAL A 373 -28.66 -19.33 -18.19
CA VAL A 373 -28.17 -19.79 -16.88
C VAL A 373 -26.74 -19.33 -16.68
N LEU A 374 -26.45 -18.83 -15.49
CA LEU A 374 -25.14 -18.32 -15.10
C LEU A 374 -24.25 -19.53 -14.76
N ASN A 375 -23.38 -19.92 -15.67
CA ASN A 375 -22.50 -21.07 -15.47
C ASN A 375 -21.09 -20.68 -15.91
N VAL A 376 -20.22 -20.39 -14.94
CA VAL A 376 -18.86 -19.94 -15.20
C VAL A 376 -18.02 -21.16 -15.56
N PRO A 377 -17.52 -21.30 -16.80
CA PRO A 377 -16.70 -22.43 -17.16
C PRO A 377 -15.34 -22.38 -16.43
N THR A 378 -14.84 -23.53 -15.97
CA THR A 378 -13.57 -23.62 -15.23
C THR A 378 -12.39 -23.03 -16.03
N TYR A 379 -12.37 -23.21 -17.35
CA TYR A 379 -11.32 -22.66 -18.21
C TYR A 379 -11.31 -21.12 -18.21
N TYR A 380 -12.48 -20.47 -18.19
CA TYR A 380 -12.59 -19.02 -18.16
C TYR A 380 -12.06 -18.48 -16.83
N TYR A 381 -12.39 -19.15 -15.72
CA TYR A 381 -11.90 -18.79 -14.40
C TYR A 381 -10.36 -18.88 -14.31
N LEU A 382 -9.74 -19.93 -14.85
CA LEU A 382 -8.29 -20.07 -14.90
C LEU A 382 -7.61 -18.96 -15.71
N ILE A 383 -8.18 -18.61 -16.88
CA ILE A 383 -7.69 -17.52 -17.72
C ILE A 383 -7.81 -16.17 -17.00
N LEU A 384 -8.94 -15.92 -16.34
CA LEU A 384 -9.18 -14.69 -15.57
C LEU A 384 -8.17 -14.55 -14.43
N VAL A 385 -7.96 -15.61 -13.65
CA VAL A 385 -6.98 -15.64 -12.55
C VAL A 385 -5.57 -15.36 -13.08
N PHE A 386 -5.15 -16.02 -14.17
CA PHE A 386 -3.83 -15.81 -14.76
C PHE A 386 -3.63 -14.36 -15.20
N ILE A 387 -4.59 -13.80 -15.95
CA ILE A 387 -4.54 -12.43 -16.45
C ILE A 387 -4.50 -11.41 -15.30
N CYS A 388 -5.27 -11.66 -14.25
CA CYS A 388 -5.29 -10.87 -13.02
C CYS A 388 -3.97 -10.93 -12.26
N ILE A 389 -3.38 -12.12 -12.11
CA ILE A 389 -2.08 -12.29 -11.43
C ILE A 389 -0.98 -11.52 -12.16
N VAL A 390 -0.88 -11.65 -13.49
CA VAL A 390 0.15 -10.95 -14.26
C VAL A 390 -0.04 -9.43 -14.18
N HIS A 391 -1.30 -8.95 -14.28
CA HIS A 391 -1.61 -7.53 -14.11
C HIS A 391 -1.15 -7.02 -12.73
N GLU A 392 -1.44 -7.77 -11.68
CA GLU A 392 -1.08 -7.41 -10.31
C GLU A 392 0.44 -7.42 -10.10
N ILE A 393 1.16 -8.41 -10.65
CA ILE A 393 2.63 -8.47 -10.61
C ILE A 393 3.23 -7.21 -11.25
N LEU A 394 2.75 -6.82 -12.44
CA LEU A 394 3.23 -5.63 -13.14
C LEU A 394 2.92 -4.36 -12.35
N ALA A 395 1.67 -4.21 -11.88
CA ALA A 395 1.23 -3.06 -11.10
C ALA A 395 2.04 -2.88 -9.80
N PHE A 396 2.25 -3.98 -9.08
CA PHE A 396 2.95 -3.98 -7.80
C PHE A 396 4.46 -3.78 -7.98
N THR A 397 5.06 -4.37 -9.00
CA THR A 397 6.47 -4.14 -9.37
C THR A 397 6.73 -2.65 -9.66
N MET A 398 5.83 -1.99 -10.40
CA MET A 398 5.92 -0.55 -10.64
C MET A 398 5.83 0.27 -9.34
N TYR A 399 4.95 -0.12 -8.42
CA TYR A 399 4.86 0.51 -7.09
C TYR A 399 6.17 0.39 -6.30
N LEU A 400 6.80 -0.79 -6.30
CA LEU A 400 8.09 -1.00 -5.63
C LEU A 400 9.21 -0.14 -6.20
N PHE A 401 9.26 0.03 -7.54
CA PHE A 401 10.26 0.91 -8.15
C PHE A 401 10.05 2.37 -7.76
N THR A 402 8.81 2.84 -7.68
CA THR A 402 8.49 4.19 -7.19
C THR A 402 8.94 4.37 -5.74
N LEU A 403 8.64 3.41 -4.85
CA LEU A 403 9.02 3.49 -3.44
C LEU A 403 10.54 3.36 -3.23
N GLY A 404 11.21 2.51 -4.01
CA GLY A 404 12.67 2.37 -4.02
C GLY A 404 13.37 3.63 -4.52
N PHE A 405 12.77 4.32 -5.49
CA PHE A 405 13.22 5.64 -5.93
C PHE A 405 13.06 6.69 -4.82
N PHE A 406 11.89 6.76 -4.16
CA PHE A 406 11.67 7.67 -3.03
C PHE A 406 12.70 7.48 -1.92
N SER A 407 12.96 6.22 -1.57
CA SER A 407 13.91 5.87 -0.51
C SER A 407 15.33 6.38 -0.78
N ARG A 408 15.69 6.64 -2.05
CA ARG A 408 17.01 7.13 -2.43
C ARG A 408 17.12 8.64 -2.53
N ILE A 409 16.04 9.30 -2.97
CA ILE A 409 16.04 10.76 -3.14
C ILE A 409 15.76 11.50 -1.83
N CYS A 410 15.16 10.81 -0.86
CA CYS A 410 14.83 11.42 0.43
C CYS A 410 16.08 11.58 1.31
N ASP A 411 16.30 12.81 1.76
CA ASP A 411 17.32 13.10 2.77
C ASP A 411 16.96 12.39 4.09
N LYS A 412 17.91 11.62 4.63
CA LYS A 412 17.78 10.89 5.90
C LYS A 412 17.47 11.81 7.08
N ARG A 413 17.89 13.07 7.03
CA ARG A 413 17.60 14.08 8.06
C ARG A 413 16.10 14.32 8.21
N PHE A 414 15.34 14.31 7.12
CA PHE A 414 13.87 14.52 7.10
C PHE A 414 13.14 13.37 6.42
N GLY A 415 13.69 12.17 6.56
CA GLY A 415 13.27 11.00 5.78
C GLY A 415 11.78 10.70 5.90
N GLY A 416 11.24 10.74 7.12
CA GLY A 416 9.82 10.46 7.38
C GLY A 416 8.89 11.45 6.67
N THR A 417 9.08 12.75 6.88
CA THR A 417 8.27 13.80 6.24
C THR A 417 8.41 13.78 4.72
N TYR A 418 9.63 13.68 4.19
CA TYR A 418 9.87 13.71 2.74
C TYR A 418 9.31 12.47 2.05
N MET A 419 9.54 11.26 2.59
CA MET A 419 8.92 10.03 2.09
C MET A 419 7.41 10.12 2.10
N THR A 420 6.84 10.58 3.22
CA THR A 420 5.39 10.73 3.36
C THR A 420 4.83 11.70 2.33
N MET A 421 5.50 12.82 2.08
CA MET A 421 5.08 13.77 1.05
C MET A 421 4.98 13.11 -0.33
N LEU A 422 6.05 12.44 -0.78
CA LEU A 422 6.08 11.80 -2.09
C LEU A 422 5.06 10.67 -2.22
N SER A 423 4.94 9.84 -1.18
CA SER A 423 3.93 8.77 -1.10
C SER A 423 2.50 9.32 -1.12
N THR A 424 2.25 10.46 -0.47
CA THR A 424 0.94 11.11 -0.45
C THR A 424 0.59 11.69 -1.83
N ILE A 425 1.53 12.36 -2.49
CA ILE A 425 1.33 12.87 -3.86
C ILE A 425 1.04 11.73 -4.83
N ALA A 426 1.79 10.62 -4.75
CA ALA A 426 1.57 9.44 -5.57
C ALA A 426 0.20 8.79 -5.31
N SER A 427 -0.22 8.69 -4.04
CA SER A 427 -1.53 8.16 -3.65
C SER A 427 -2.66 9.04 -4.15
N PHE A 428 -2.52 10.36 -4.07
CA PHE A 428 -3.49 11.31 -4.59
C PHE A 428 -3.63 11.19 -6.12
N GLY A 429 -2.51 11.01 -6.84
CA GLY A 429 -2.52 10.71 -8.27
C GLY A 429 -3.33 9.46 -8.62
N TRP A 430 -3.22 8.40 -7.81
CA TRP A 430 -4.01 7.18 -7.97
C TRP A 430 -5.51 7.42 -7.71
N VAL A 431 -5.87 8.06 -6.59
CA VAL A 431 -7.28 8.36 -6.26
C VAL A 431 -7.93 9.25 -7.32
N LEU A 432 -7.24 10.30 -7.76
CA LEU A 432 -7.74 11.23 -8.78
C LEU A 432 -7.96 10.51 -10.12
N SER A 433 -6.99 9.71 -10.56
CA SER A 433 -7.08 8.95 -11.81
C SER A 433 -8.25 7.97 -11.78
N ASN A 434 -8.44 7.26 -10.68
CA ASN A 434 -9.52 6.29 -10.51
C ASN A 434 -10.90 6.94 -10.45
N THR A 435 -11.02 8.06 -9.74
CA THR A 435 -12.27 8.82 -9.65
C THR A 435 -12.68 9.37 -11.02
N LEU A 436 -11.72 9.89 -11.78
CA LEU A 436 -11.93 10.35 -13.16
C LEU A 436 -12.36 9.19 -14.07
N ALA A 437 -11.69 8.03 -13.99
CA ALA A 437 -12.04 6.86 -14.78
C ALA A 437 -13.46 6.38 -14.50
N LEU A 438 -13.87 6.29 -13.23
CA LEU A 438 -15.22 5.89 -12.84
C LEU A 438 -16.29 6.87 -13.36
N ARG A 439 -16.05 8.18 -13.25
CA ARG A 439 -16.98 9.20 -13.77
C ARG A 439 -17.11 9.15 -15.29
N MET A 440 -16.02 8.84 -15.99
CA MET A 440 -16.04 8.71 -17.45
C MET A 440 -16.85 7.50 -17.94
N ILE A 441 -17.05 6.45 -17.11
CA ILE A 441 -17.90 5.31 -17.49
C ILE A 441 -19.33 5.76 -17.77
N ASP A 442 -19.91 6.59 -16.92
CA ASP A 442 -21.31 7.02 -17.09
C ASP A 442 -21.50 7.85 -18.37
N VAL A 443 -20.46 8.59 -18.78
CA VAL A 443 -20.46 9.38 -20.02
C VAL A 443 -20.24 8.49 -21.26
N LEU A 444 -19.37 7.49 -21.15
CA LEU A 444 -18.97 6.64 -22.28
C LEU A 444 -19.82 5.38 -22.45
N SER A 445 -20.64 5.01 -21.46
CA SER A 445 -21.47 3.81 -21.50
C SER A 445 -22.83 4.08 -22.14
N PHE A 446 -23.04 3.54 -23.33
CA PHE A 446 -24.34 3.55 -24.00
C PHE A 446 -25.18 2.37 -23.52
N SER A 447 -26.38 2.65 -23.00
CA SER A 447 -27.39 1.63 -22.68
C SER A 447 -28.43 1.58 -23.79
N LYS A 448 -28.74 0.38 -24.30
CA LYS A 448 -29.86 0.16 -25.23
C LYS A 448 -31.05 -0.40 -24.46
N CYS A 449 -32.22 0.20 -24.63
CA CYS A 449 -33.48 -0.40 -24.24
C CYS A 449 -33.93 -1.39 -25.33
N SER A 450 -34.46 -2.55 -24.94
CA SER A 450 -35.08 -3.51 -25.86
C SER A 450 -36.53 -3.08 -26.09
N ASN A 451 -36.88 -2.79 -27.35
CA ASN A 451 -38.27 -2.62 -27.77
C ASN A 451 -38.92 -4.01 -27.87
N ASN A 452 -39.55 -4.45 -26.79
CA ASN A 452 -40.63 -5.43 -26.86
C ASN A 452 -41.93 -4.64 -26.74
N ASP A 453 -42.94 -4.94 -27.57
CA ASP A 453 -44.21 -4.18 -27.70
C ASP A 453 -45.08 -4.14 -26.42
N SER A 454 -44.62 -4.71 -25.31
CA SER A 454 -45.26 -4.67 -23.99
C SER A 454 -44.51 -3.82 -22.94
N ASN A 455 -43.36 -3.23 -23.26
CA ASN A 455 -42.55 -2.46 -22.30
C ASN A 455 -42.50 -0.98 -22.67
N ASN A 456 -43.52 -0.22 -22.24
CA ASN A 456 -43.48 1.23 -22.24
C ASN A 456 -42.47 1.72 -21.18
N CYS A 457 -41.35 2.28 -21.64
CA CYS A 457 -40.31 2.92 -20.83
C CYS A 457 -40.75 4.28 -20.26
N SER A 458 -41.95 4.38 -19.69
CA SER A 458 -42.52 5.63 -19.16
C SER A 458 -42.97 5.55 -17.70
N THR A 459 -42.56 4.54 -16.94
CA THR A 459 -42.79 4.49 -15.49
C THR A 459 -41.50 4.58 -14.68
N ILE A 460 -41.51 5.54 -13.74
CA ILE A 460 -40.44 5.85 -12.77
C ILE A 460 -39.99 4.62 -11.95
N GLN A 461 -40.79 3.55 -11.89
CA GLN A 461 -40.48 2.32 -11.16
C GLN A 461 -39.50 1.36 -11.85
N LEU A 462 -39.22 1.51 -13.16
CA LEU A 462 -38.25 0.65 -13.87
C LEU A 462 -36.82 1.22 -13.88
N LYS A 463 -36.57 2.39 -13.27
CA LYS A 463 -35.20 2.93 -13.12
C LYS A 463 -34.32 2.02 -12.25
N ASN A 464 -34.94 1.23 -11.37
CA ASN A 464 -34.29 0.22 -10.53
C ASN A 464 -34.17 -1.16 -11.22
N VAL A 465 -34.86 -1.37 -12.34
CA VAL A 465 -34.72 -2.54 -13.22
C VAL A 465 -34.06 -2.09 -14.52
N ARG A 466 -32.94 -1.36 -14.39
CA ARG A 466 -31.96 -1.27 -15.47
C ARG A 466 -31.37 -2.66 -15.63
N ASN A 467 -31.91 -3.44 -16.56
CA ASN A 467 -31.13 -4.50 -17.18
C ASN A 467 -29.90 -3.83 -17.83
N LYS A 468 -28.81 -3.72 -17.05
CA LYS A 468 -27.45 -3.42 -17.49
C LYS A 468 -26.97 -4.59 -18.35
N ILE A 469 -27.58 -4.76 -19.52
CA ILE A 469 -27.18 -5.78 -20.47
C ILE A 469 -26.36 -5.06 -21.53
N GLY A 470 -25.04 -5.09 -21.34
CA GLY A 470 -24.10 -4.87 -22.43
C GLY A 470 -24.19 -6.04 -23.41
N ILE A 471 -25.14 -5.98 -24.35
CA ILE A 471 -25.19 -6.92 -25.48
C ILE A 471 -25.62 -6.14 -26.73
N LYS A 472 -24.66 -5.97 -27.65
CA LYS A 472 -24.90 -5.61 -29.04
C LYS A 472 -24.83 -6.93 -29.83
N ILE A 473 -25.96 -7.60 -30.06
CA ILE A 473 -26.05 -8.60 -31.14
C ILE A 473 -26.51 -7.83 -32.37
N ILE A 474 -25.58 -7.56 -33.28
CA ILE A 474 -25.90 -7.09 -34.63
C ILE A 474 -26.28 -8.35 -35.41
N ARG A 475 -27.54 -8.46 -35.83
CA ARG A 475 -27.92 -9.23 -37.01
C ARG A 475 -28.43 -8.21 -38.04
N GLY A 476 -27.60 -7.94 -39.02
CA GLY A 476 -27.97 -7.42 -40.33
C GLY A 476 -27.47 -8.44 -41.33
#